data_AF-E9DVC4-F1
#
_entry.id   AF-E9DVC4-F1
#
_cell.length_a   1.000
_cell.length_b   1.000
_cell.length_c   1.000
_cell.angle_alpha   90.00
_cell.angle_beta   90.00
_cell.angle_gamma   90.00
#
_symmetry.space_group_name_H-M   'P 1'
#
loop_
_entity.id
_entity.type
_entity.pdbx_description
1 polymer ?
#
loop_
_entity_poly.entity_id
_entity_poly.type
_entity_poly.pdbx_seq_one_letter_code
_entity_poly.pdbx_strand_id
1 'polypeptide(L)'
;MNFIGSGVVFHVPSFFSELRELEEKGLTAVHDRILVSDRVNVLLDLHMAVDGLEERELGDAAIGTTRRGIGPCYQTSRARTGIKLTDVFYPDLFKQKEYHRDNWSGQGLYYPCRGGGLQDRRYGEIGTKVQEIGREWGTSTGRRRRCGWLDLVVVNYSNSINYYTSLNLTKLDVLDTFETIKIAIAYKIDGEELDSYPADLDILNRAEVVYHEMPGWQRPTTNARTYYDLPKAARDYVEYIEKFVGVKIKYIGTGPDREAMIQRP
;
A
#
# COMPACT_ATOMS: atom_id res chain seq x y z
N MET A 1 11.82 19.15 8.67
CA MET A 1 12.05 18.18 9.76
C MET A 1 11.21 16.96 9.46
N ASN A 2 11.78 15.76 9.49
CA ASN A 2 11.11 14.48 9.28
C ASN A 2 10.90 13.80 10.63
N PHE A 3 9.76 13.14 10.82
CA PHE A 3 9.40 12.51 12.09
C PHE A 3 9.05 11.03 11.87
N ILE A 4 9.62 10.16 12.69
CA ILE A 4 9.23 8.76 12.80
C ILE A 4 8.35 8.63 14.05
N GLY A 5 7.04 8.55 13.83
CA GLY A 5 6.05 8.49 14.91
C GLY A 5 6.04 7.14 15.64
N SER A 6 5.47 7.14 16.85
CA SER A 6 5.44 5.98 17.75
C SER A 6 4.71 4.74 17.22
N GLY A 7 3.89 4.90 16.18
CA GLY A 7 3.18 3.79 15.53
C GLY A 7 4.08 2.93 14.62
N VAL A 8 5.28 3.39 14.29
CA VAL A 8 6.21 2.69 13.39
C VAL A 8 6.92 1.55 14.11
N VAL A 9 7.10 0.43 13.41
CA VAL A 9 8.05 -0.62 13.79
C VAL A 9 9.43 -0.27 13.23
N PHE A 10 10.39 -0.07 14.12
CA PHE A 10 11.66 0.57 13.82
C PHE A 10 12.79 -0.46 13.78
N HIS A 11 13.34 -0.70 12.60
CA HIS A 11 14.49 -1.59 12.41
C HIS A 11 15.80 -0.78 12.45
N VAL A 12 16.52 -0.88 13.55
CA VAL A 12 17.72 -0.06 13.82
C VAL A 12 18.80 -0.23 12.74
N PRO A 13 19.18 -1.46 12.32
CA PRO A 13 20.20 -1.65 11.29
C PRO A 13 19.84 -1.02 9.94
N SER A 14 18.60 -1.21 9.48
CA SER A 14 18.15 -0.63 8.19
C SER A 14 18.10 0.89 8.24
N PHE A 15 17.71 1.48 9.37
CA PHE A 15 17.71 2.92 9.52
C PHE A 15 19.12 3.51 9.33
N PHE A 16 20.13 2.93 9.97
CA PHE A 16 21.51 3.40 9.81
C PHE A 16 22.10 3.10 8.43
N SER A 17 21.71 2.02 7.76
CA SER A 17 22.12 1.81 6.36
C SER A 17 21.51 2.85 5.42
N GLU A 18 20.21 3.14 5.57
CA GLU A 18 19.53 4.17 4.77
C GLU A 18 20.12 5.56 5.02
N LEU A 19 20.48 5.89 6.26
CA LEU A 19 21.18 7.14 6.57
C LEU A 19 22.50 7.27 5.82
N ARG A 20 23.35 6.23 5.83
CA ARG A 20 24.61 6.24 5.10
C ARG A 20 24.41 6.41 3.60
N GLU A 21 23.43 5.71 3.01
CA GLU A 21 23.12 5.86 1.58
C GLU A 21 22.67 7.28 1.21
N LEU A 22 21.98 7.98 2.12
CA LEU A 22 21.57 9.37 1.91
C LEU A 22 22.77 10.33 1.99
N GLU A 23 23.70 10.09 2.90
CA GLU A 23 24.95 10.86 3.02
C GLU A 23 25.85 10.65 1.81
N GLU A 24 25.99 9.41 1.33
CA GLU A 24 26.73 9.07 0.10
C GLU A 24 26.15 9.77 -1.14
N LYS A 25 24.82 9.98 -1.18
CA LYS A 25 24.14 10.76 -2.24
C LYS A 25 24.32 12.28 -2.09
N GLY A 26 25.06 12.74 -1.08
CA GLY A 26 25.44 14.14 -0.89
C GLY A 26 24.47 14.94 -0.02
N LEU A 27 23.55 14.31 0.69
CA LEU A 27 22.71 15.01 1.66
C LEU A 27 23.49 15.29 2.95
N THR A 28 23.59 16.56 3.32
CA THR A 28 24.26 16.99 4.55
C THR A 28 23.29 17.08 5.72
N ALA A 29 23.81 16.89 6.94
CA ALA A 29 23.07 17.02 8.20
C ALA A 29 21.77 16.18 8.24
N VAL A 30 21.80 14.95 7.71
CA VAL A 30 20.62 14.07 7.67
C VAL A 30 20.17 13.70 9.09
N HIS A 31 21.12 13.48 9.99
CA HIS A 31 20.88 13.20 11.42
C HIS A 31 20.07 14.29 12.12
N ASP A 32 20.33 15.57 11.81
CA ASP A 32 19.64 16.70 12.45
C ASP A 32 18.22 16.92 11.92
N ARG A 33 17.88 16.24 10.81
CA ARG A 33 16.61 16.43 10.10
C ARG A 33 15.61 15.32 10.39
N ILE A 34 15.99 14.28 11.13
CA ILE A 34 15.14 13.12 11.41
C ILE A 34 15.02 12.94 12.93
N LEU A 35 13.79 13.03 13.42
CA LEU A 35 13.46 12.79 14.81
C LEU A 35 12.71 11.46 14.94
N VAL A 36 13.23 10.57 15.79
CA VAL A 36 12.63 9.26 16.05
C VAL A 36 11.96 9.28 17.41
N SER A 37 10.69 8.88 17.48
CA SER A 37 10.01 8.76 18.77
C SER A 37 10.65 7.66 19.61
N ASP A 38 10.89 7.96 20.88
CA ASP A 38 11.32 7.02 21.92
C ASP A 38 10.34 5.85 22.16
N ARG A 39 9.07 6.02 21.73
CA ARG A 39 7.99 5.03 21.93
C ARG A 39 7.83 4.04 20.76
N VAL A 40 8.64 4.13 19.71
CA VAL A 40 8.61 3.16 18.62
C VAL A 40 8.92 1.75 19.12
N ASN A 41 8.31 0.75 18.49
CA ASN A 41 8.62 -0.65 18.78
C ASN A 41 9.83 -1.05 17.93
N VAL A 42 10.83 -1.67 18.57
CA VAL A 42 12.05 -2.09 17.90
C VAL A 42 11.81 -3.41 17.18
N LEU A 43 12.03 -3.40 15.87
CA LEU A 43 12.06 -4.57 15.04
C LEU A 43 13.44 -5.22 15.16
N LEU A 44 13.46 -6.52 15.39
CA LEU A 44 14.67 -7.31 15.62
C LEU A 44 14.76 -8.41 14.58
N ASP A 45 15.96 -8.92 14.35
CA ASP A 45 16.21 -9.99 13.39
C ASP A 45 15.39 -11.25 13.70
N LEU A 46 15.10 -11.51 14.99
CA LEU A 46 14.19 -12.57 15.41
C LEU A 46 12.80 -12.43 14.78
N HIS A 47 12.24 -11.22 14.71
CA HIS A 47 10.93 -11.01 14.07
C HIS A 47 11.00 -11.33 12.57
N MET A 48 12.11 -11.01 11.90
CA MET A 48 12.32 -11.34 10.49
C MET A 48 12.41 -12.87 10.28
N ALA A 49 13.13 -13.56 11.17
CA ALA A 49 13.24 -15.01 11.15
C ALA A 49 11.87 -15.69 11.36
N VAL A 50 11.08 -15.22 12.34
CA VAL A 50 9.73 -15.73 12.61
C VAL A 50 8.81 -15.51 11.41
N ASP A 51 8.76 -14.31 10.83
CA ASP A 51 7.96 -14.00 9.63
C ASP A 51 8.35 -14.89 8.44
N GLY A 52 9.65 -15.15 8.27
CA GLY A 52 10.16 -16.07 7.26
C GLY A 52 9.78 -17.54 7.49
N LEU A 53 9.69 -17.99 8.74
CA LEU A 53 9.26 -19.34 9.11
C LEU A 53 7.75 -19.51 8.95
N GLU A 54 6.95 -18.55 9.44
CA GLU A 54 5.49 -18.57 9.32
C GLU A 54 5.06 -18.67 7.84
N GLU A 55 5.67 -17.88 6.95
CA GLU A 55 5.38 -17.97 5.51
C GLU A 55 5.79 -19.30 4.87
N ARG A 56 6.83 -19.98 5.40
CA ARG A 56 7.22 -21.32 4.92
C ARG A 56 6.25 -22.38 5.38
N GLU A 57 5.79 -22.30 6.62
CA GLU A 57 4.83 -23.26 7.20
C GLU A 57 3.46 -23.15 6.54
N LEU A 58 3.05 -21.95 6.13
CA LEU A 58 1.77 -21.72 5.46
C LEU A 58 1.72 -22.27 4.03
N GLY A 59 2.86 -22.55 3.39
CA GLY A 59 2.93 -23.16 2.05
C GLY A 59 2.09 -22.44 1.01
N ASP A 60 1.11 -23.14 0.44
CA ASP A 60 0.20 -22.60 -0.59
C ASP A 60 -0.78 -21.52 -0.07
N ALA A 61 -0.95 -21.44 1.26
CA ALA A 61 -1.73 -20.40 1.92
C ALA A 61 -0.89 -19.18 2.32
N ALA A 62 0.37 -19.10 1.86
CA ALA A 62 1.24 -17.97 2.15
C ALA A 62 0.60 -16.63 1.74
N ILE A 63 0.74 -15.65 2.61
CA ILE A 63 0.17 -14.31 2.44
C ILE A 63 1.01 -13.53 1.41
N GLY A 64 2.31 -13.86 1.34
CA GLY A 64 3.29 -13.13 0.55
C GLY A 64 3.77 -11.90 1.30
N THR A 65 4.16 -12.07 2.56
CA THR A 65 4.71 -10.98 3.38
C THR A 65 6.02 -10.46 2.78
N THR A 66 6.44 -9.28 3.23
CA THR A 66 7.75 -8.73 2.87
C THR A 66 8.92 -9.48 3.52
N ARG A 67 8.63 -10.44 4.42
CA ARG A 67 9.61 -11.18 5.24
C ARG A 67 10.53 -10.25 6.03
N ARG A 68 10.00 -9.08 6.42
CA ARG A 68 10.70 -8.05 7.17
C ARG A 68 10.35 -8.07 8.65
N GLY A 69 9.54 -9.00 9.13
CA GLY A 69 9.20 -9.11 10.55
C GLY A 69 8.15 -8.11 11.04
N ILE A 70 7.42 -7.47 10.13
CA ILE A 70 6.43 -6.42 10.47
C ILE A 70 5.28 -7.01 11.29
N GLY A 71 4.72 -8.14 10.85
CA GLY A 71 3.62 -8.83 11.54
C GLY A 71 4.01 -9.25 12.96
N PRO A 72 5.07 -10.07 13.12
CA PRO A 72 5.54 -10.48 14.45
C PRO A 72 5.91 -9.32 15.37
N CYS A 73 6.47 -8.22 14.85
CA CYS A 73 6.78 -7.04 15.65
C CYS A 73 5.52 -6.33 16.16
N TYR A 74 4.46 -6.22 15.35
CA TYR A 74 3.18 -5.70 15.83
C TYR A 74 2.50 -6.65 16.81
N GLN A 75 2.63 -7.97 16.65
CA GLN A 75 2.11 -8.95 17.60
C GLN A 75 2.73 -8.76 18.99
N THR A 76 4.06 -8.64 19.09
CA THR A 76 4.73 -8.40 20.38
C THR A 76 4.37 -7.03 20.97
N SER A 77 4.19 -6.01 20.13
CA SER A 77 3.66 -4.70 20.55
C SER A 77 2.27 -4.82 21.20
N ARG A 78 1.35 -5.56 20.56
CA ARG A 78 -0.02 -5.78 21.07
C ARG A 78 -0.05 -6.69 22.30
N ALA A 79 0.82 -7.68 22.35
CA ALA A 79 1.03 -8.54 23.52
C ALA A 79 1.71 -7.81 24.69
N ARG A 80 2.16 -6.56 24.49
CA ARG A 80 2.89 -5.74 25.47
C ARG A 80 4.24 -6.34 25.90
N THR A 81 4.77 -7.26 25.09
CA THR A 81 6.08 -7.93 25.28
C THR A 81 7.16 -7.35 24.35
N GLY A 82 6.77 -6.50 23.40
CA GLY A 82 7.68 -5.83 22.48
C GLY A 82 8.65 -4.89 23.18
N ILE A 83 9.86 -4.78 22.63
CA ILE A 83 10.88 -3.83 23.07
C ILE A 83 10.61 -2.49 22.41
N LYS A 84 10.61 -1.42 23.21
CA LYS A 84 10.53 -0.04 22.71
C LYS A 84 11.91 0.60 22.64
N LEU A 85 12.07 1.64 21.82
CA LEU A 85 13.35 2.34 21.72
C LEU A 85 13.79 2.93 23.07
N THR A 86 12.86 3.40 23.90
CA THR A 86 13.16 3.86 25.26
C THR A 86 13.83 2.78 26.11
N ASP A 87 13.47 1.51 25.94
CA ASP A 87 14.02 0.40 26.73
C ASP A 87 15.52 0.22 26.47
N VAL A 88 16.02 0.59 25.28
CA VAL A 88 17.44 0.51 24.91
C VAL A 88 18.32 1.39 25.79
N PHE A 89 17.77 2.50 26.30
CA PHE A 89 18.49 3.40 27.21
C PHE A 89 18.52 2.90 28.66
N TYR A 90 17.85 1.79 28.97
CA TYR A 90 17.82 1.15 30.29
C TYR A 90 18.32 -0.30 30.20
N PRO A 91 19.65 -0.52 30.29
CA PRO A 91 20.27 -1.82 30.01
C PRO A 91 19.71 -3.00 30.82
N ASP A 92 19.34 -2.78 32.09
CA ASP A 92 18.79 -3.83 32.95
C ASP A 92 17.41 -4.28 32.48
N LEU A 93 16.56 -3.32 32.10
CA LEU A 93 15.21 -3.58 31.56
C LEU A 93 15.29 -4.23 30.18
N PHE A 94 16.25 -3.78 29.35
CA PHE A 94 16.49 -4.34 28.03
C PHE A 94 16.86 -5.83 28.12
N LYS A 95 17.87 -6.16 28.94
CA LYS A 95 18.32 -7.54 29.15
C LYS A 95 17.21 -8.43 29.72
N GLN A 96 16.42 -7.92 30.66
CA GLN A 96 15.30 -8.67 31.23
C GLN A 96 14.26 -9.03 30.14
N LYS A 97 13.89 -8.07 29.29
CA LYS A 97 12.93 -8.28 28.20
C LYS A 97 13.48 -9.17 27.09
N GLU A 98 14.77 -9.07 26.79
CA GLU A 98 15.46 -9.93 25.83
C GLU A 98 15.50 -11.39 26.33
N TYR A 99 15.95 -11.62 27.56
CA TYR A 99 16.07 -12.95 28.16
C TYR A 99 14.72 -13.67 28.33
N HIS A 100 13.65 -12.96 28.70
CA HIS A 100 12.31 -13.55 28.77
C HIS A 100 11.79 -13.97 27.39
N ARG A 101 12.32 -13.41 26.31
CA ARG A 101 11.86 -13.68 24.94
C ARG A 101 12.64 -14.81 24.27
N ASP A 102 13.93 -14.95 24.53
CA ASP A 102 14.72 -16.11 24.09
C ASP A 102 14.22 -17.42 24.72
N ASN A 103 13.59 -17.32 25.89
CA ASN A 103 12.95 -18.43 26.60
C ASN A 103 11.44 -18.57 26.32
N TRP A 104 10.85 -17.74 25.45
CA TRP A 104 9.44 -17.85 25.08
C TRP A 104 9.24 -18.96 24.04
N SER A 105 9.11 -20.19 24.53
CA SER A 105 8.67 -21.34 23.74
C SER A 105 7.14 -21.36 23.62
N GLY A 106 6.61 -20.69 22.59
CA GLY A 106 5.27 -20.95 22.08
C GLY A 106 4.12 -20.35 22.89
N GLN A 107 3.45 -19.39 22.28
CA GLN A 107 2.00 -19.14 22.32
C GLN A 107 1.77 -17.75 21.70
N GLY A 108 1.91 -17.67 20.38
CA GLY A 108 1.32 -16.59 19.61
C GLY A 108 -0.07 -17.04 19.19
N LEU A 109 -1.12 -16.36 19.64
CA LEU A 109 -2.44 -16.48 19.01
C LEU A 109 -2.30 -16.02 17.56
N TYR A 110 -2.23 -17.00 16.66
CA TYR A 110 -2.26 -16.77 15.22
C TYR A 110 -3.66 -16.29 14.86
N TYR A 111 -3.80 -15.00 14.60
CA TYR A 111 -4.90 -14.51 13.79
C TYR A 111 -4.48 -14.66 12.34
N PRO A 112 -5.07 -15.59 11.55
CA PRO A 112 -4.84 -15.60 10.12
C PRO A 112 -5.39 -14.30 9.55
N CYS A 113 -4.53 -13.31 9.33
CA CYS A 113 -4.76 -12.33 8.28
C CYS A 113 -4.62 -13.10 6.97
N ARG A 114 -5.68 -13.82 6.57
CA ARG A 114 -5.75 -14.46 5.26
C ARG A 114 -5.43 -13.36 4.23
N GLY A 115 -4.39 -13.58 3.44
CA GLY A 115 -4.05 -12.67 2.36
C GLY A 115 -5.31 -12.37 1.56
N GLY A 116 -5.65 -11.08 1.48
CA GLY A 116 -6.95 -10.63 0.98
C GLY A 116 -7.31 -11.31 -0.33
N GLY A 117 -8.50 -11.93 -0.32
CA GLY A 117 -9.17 -12.47 -1.48
C GLY A 117 -9.37 -11.36 -2.51
N LEU A 118 -8.65 -11.47 -3.61
CA LEU A 118 -9.01 -10.90 -4.90
C LEU A 118 -8.78 -12.05 -5.88
N GLN A 119 -9.61 -13.09 -5.75
CA GLN A 119 -9.49 -14.31 -6.57
C GLN A 119 -9.92 -14.10 -8.02
N ASP A 120 -10.55 -12.97 -8.38
CA ASP A 120 -10.80 -12.60 -9.78
C ASP A 120 -9.80 -11.58 -10.34
N ARG A 121 -8.51 -11.89 -10.23
CA ARG A 121 -7.44 -11.14 -10.88
C ARG A 121 -6.56 -12.06 -11.73
N ARG A 122 -7.18 -12.93 -12.54
CA ARG A 122 -6.52 -13.48 -13.75
C ARG A 122 -6.63 -12.44 -14.86
N TYR A 123 -5.80 -11.42 -14.78
CA TYR A 123 -5.75 -10.45 -15.86
C TYR A 123 -5.19 -11.11 -17.11
N GLY A 124 -6.01 -11.14 -18.16
CA GLY A 124 -5.54 -11.35 -19.52
C GLY A 124 -4.62 -10.21 -19.96
N GLU A 125 -4.56 -9.98 -21.26
CA GLU A 125 -3.63 -9.04 -21.91
C GLU A 125 -3.62 -7.63 -21.29
N ILE A 126 -4.76 -7.16 -20.75
CA ILE A 126 -4.90 -5.84 -20.12
C ILE A 126 -4.00 -5.67 -18.90
N GLY A 127 -4.02 -6.62 -17.94
CA GLY A 127 -3.24 -6.45 -16.72
C GLY A 127 -1.74 -6.55 -16.99
N THR A 128 -1.35 -7.38 -17.96
CA THR A 128 0.03 -7.40 -18.47
C THR A 128 0.42 -6.05 -19.08
N LYS A 129 -0.45 -5.45 -19.89
CA LYS A 129 -0.21 -4.12 -20.49
C LYS A 129 -0.07 -3.03 -19.44
N VAL A 130 -0.98 -2.99 -18.44
CA VAL A 130 -0.90 -2.04 -17.31
C VAL A 130 0.37 -2.26 -16.49
N GLN A 131 0.75 -3.53 -16.24
CA GLN A 131 1.99 -3.87 -15.51
C GLN A 131 3.23 -3.34 -16.22
N GLU A 132 3.32 -3.54 -17.53
CA GLU A 132 4.46 -3.15 -18.35
C GLU A 132 4.60 -1.62 -18.44
N ILE A 133 3.50 -0.92 -18.74
CA ILE A 133 3.50 0.54 -18.86
C ILE A 133 3.74 1.20 -17.49
N GLY A 134 3.02 0.76 -16.46
CA GLY A 134 3.09 1.33 -15.10
C GLY A 134 4.34 0.94 -14.31
N ARG A 135 5.17 0.06 -14.86
CA ARG A 135 6.38 -0.49 -14.25
C ARG A 135 6.16 -1.15 -12.89
N GLU A 136 5.11 -1.97 -12.81
CA GLU A 136 4.58 -2.54 -11.56
C GLU A 136 5.36 -3.79 -11.11
N TRP A 137 6.64 -3.59 -10.79
CA TRP A 137 7.55 -4.62 -10.28
C TRP A 137 7.99 -4.30 -8.86
N GLY A 138 8.14 -5.34 -8.03
CA GLY A 138 8.78 -5.19 -6.73
C GLY A 138 10.24 -4.78 -6.91
N THR A 139 10.62 -3.62 -6.38
CA THR A 139 11.98 -3.07 -6.53
C THR A 139 13.07 -3.97 -5.96
N SER A 140 12.80 -4.64 -4.84
CA SER A 140 13.75 -5.56 -4.20
C SER A 140 13.59 -7.02 -4.63
N THR A 141 12.38 -7.44 -5.01
CA THR A 141 12.04 -8.86 -5.26
C THR A 141 11.86 -9.20 -6.73
N GLY A 142 11.74 -8.21 -7.63
CA GLY A 142 11.39 -8.41 -9.05
C GLY A 142 9.97 -8.93 -9.31
N ARG A 143 9.24 -9.37 -8.28
CA ARG A 143 7.88 -9.91 -8.37
C ARG A 143 6.92 -8.93 -9.08
N ARG A 144 6.20 -9.42 -10.09
CA ARG A 144 5.14 -8.68 -10.78
C ARG A 144 3.95 -8.44 -9.85
N ARG A 145 3.44 -7.20 -9.78
CA ARG A 145 2.24 -6.86 -8.99
C ARG A 145 0.98 -7.17 -9.80
N ARG A 146 -0.09 -7.63 -9.15
CA ARG A 146 -1.37 -7.87 -9.81
C ARG A 146 -2.05 -6.53 -10.11
N CYS A 147 -2.32 -6.23 -11.39
CA CYS A 147 -2.83 -4.92 -11.83
C CYS A 147 -4.16 -5.04 -12.55
N GLY A 148 -5.07 -4.10 -12.33
CA GLY A 148 -6.30 -4.00 -13.10
C GLY A 148 -6.99 -2.67 -13.00
N TRP A 149 -8.25 -2.68 -13.40
CA TRP A 149 -9.10 -1.51 -13.44
C TRP A 149 -9.31 -0.89 -12.06
N LEU A 150 -9.57 0.42 -12.07
CA LEU A 150 -9.89 1.17 -10.87
C LEU A 150 -11.19 0.66 -10.27
N ASP A 151 -11.18 0.50 -8.95
CA ASP A 151 -12.33 0.02 -8.19
C ASP A 151 -12.90 1.14 -7.34
N LEU A 152 -14.05 1.68 -7.77
CA LEU A 152 -14.69 2.78 -7.05
C LEU A 152 -15.49 2.33 -5.85
N VAL A 153 -15.90 1.07 -5.76
CA VAL A 153 -16.53 0.52 -4.54
C VAL A 153 -15.53 0.57 -3.39
N VAL A 154 -14.28 0.13 -3.65
CA VAL A 154 -13.18 0.19 -2.69
C VAL A 154 -12.81 1.64 -2.34
N VAL A 155 -12.70 2.52 -3.34
CA VAL A 155 -12.35 3.94 -3.10
C VAL A 155 -13.43 4.62 -2.26
N ASN A 156 -14.71 4.37 -2.55
CA ASN A 156 -15.82 4.93 -1.79
C ASN A 156 -15.86 4.38 -0.35
N TYR A 157 -15.63 3.08 -0.16
CA TYR A 157 -15.47 2.49 1.17
C TYR A 157 -14.28 3.07 1.95
N SER A 158 -13.14 3.28 1.29
CA SER A 158 -11.99 3.94 1.92
C SER A 158 -12.31 5.39 2.33
N ASN A 159 -13.08 6.10 1.49
CA ASN A 159 -13.53 7.45 1.77
C ASN A 159 -14.49 7.52 2.96
N SER A 160 -15.43 6.56 3.10
CA SER A 160 -16.36 6.55 4.23
C SER A 160 -15.66 6.33 5.58
N ILE A 161 -14.52 5.64 5.58
CA ILE A 161 -13.70 5.43 6.78
C ILE A 161 -12.84 6.64 7.10
N ASN A 162 -12.19 7.23 6.08
CA ASN A 162 -11.15 8.23 6.28
C ASN A 162 -11.62 9.68 6.08
N TYR A 163 -12.82 9.89 5.53
CA TYR A 163 -13.42 11.19 5.24
C TYR A 163 -12.47 12.11 4.46
N TYR A 164 -12.07 11.68 3.26
CA TYR A 164 -11.13 12.46 2.46
C TYR A 164 -11.75 13.79 2.03
N THR A 165 -11.03 14.88 2.23
CA THR A 165 -11.41 16.21 1.71
C THR A 165 -11.06 16.37 0.23
N SER A 166 -10.05 15.63 -0.22
CA SER A 166 -9.57 15.67 -1.61
C SER A 166 -8.80 14.40 -1.94
N LEU A 167 -8.82 14.01 -3.22
CA LEU A 167 -8.10 12.86 -3.76
C LEU A 167 -6.90 13.29 -4.61
N ASN A 168 -5.92 12.39 -4.70
CA ASN A 168 -4.80 12.46 -5.64
C ASN A 168 -4.87 11.27 -6.59
N LEU A 169 -5.20 11.51 -7.86
CA LEU A 169 -5.26 10.49 -8.90
C LEU A 169 -3.89 10.37 -9.56
N THR A 170 -3.15 9.32 -9.24
CA THR A 170 -1.80 9.11 -9.77
C THR A 170 -1.78 8.19 -10.99
N LYS A 171 -0.69 8.23 -11.75
CA LYS A 171 -0.43 7.35 -12.90
C LYS A 171 -1.53 7.39 -13.98
N LEU A 172 -2.08 8.57 -14.25
CA LEU A 172 -3.09 8.72 -15.31
C LEU A 172 -2.50 8.37 -16.69
N ASP A 173 -1.21 8.65 -16.88
CA ASP A 173 -0.43 8.36 -18.08
C ASP A 173 -0.38 6.87 -18.45
N VAL A 174 -0.56 5.96 -17.49
CA VAL A 174 -0.60 4.52 -17.75
C VAL A 174 -1.82 4.13 -18.60
N LEU A 175 -2.88 4.93 -18.56
CA LEU A 175 -4.12 4.68 -19.29
C LEU A 175 -4.13 5.24 -20.72
N ASP A 176 -3.06 5.91 -21.15
CA ASP A 176 -2.96 6.64 -22.42
C ASP A 176 -3.19 5.79 -23.67
N THR A 177 -2.90 4.49 -23.60
CA THR A 177 -2.89 3.58 -24.77
C THR A 177 -4.13 2.70 -24.90
N PHE A 178 -5.14 2.90 -24.04
CA PHE A 178 -6.35 2.09 -24.05
C PHE A 178 -7.43 2.74 -24.93
N GLU A 179 -8.13 1.92 -25.71
CA GLU A 179 -9.29 2.36 -26.51
C GLU A 179 -10.55 2.49 -25.64
N THR A 180 -10.73 1.56 -24.71
CA THR A 180 -11.81 1.53 -23.73
C THR A 180 -11.23 1.29 -22.35
N ILE A 181 -11.66 2.09 -21.39
CA ILE A 181 -11.28 1.98 -19.98
C ILE A 181 -12.49 1.49 -19.21
N LYS A 182 -12.28 0.54 -18.30
CA LYS A 182 -13.34 0.05 -17.42
C LYS A 182 -13.10 0.54 -16.00
N ILE A 183 -14.19 0.76 -15.27
CA ILE A 183 -14.19 1.16 -13.87
C ILE A 183 -15.18 0.26 -13.13
N ALA A 184 -14.75 -0.39 -12.06
CA ALA A 184 -15.66 -1.17 -11.23
C ALA A 184 -16.51 -0.22 -10.37
N ILE A 185 -17.84 -0.34 -10.49
CA ILE A 185 -18.81 0.57 -9.88
C ILE A 185 -19.72 -0.10 -8.86
N ALA A 186 -19.87 -1.42 -8.94
CA ALA A 186 -20.70 -2.18 -8.02
C ALA A 186 -20.23 -3.64 -7.97
N TYR A 187 -20.61 -4.33 -6.90
CA TYR A 187 -20.45 -5.77 -6.74
C TYR A 187 -21.81 -6.41 -6.65
N LYS A 188 -21.97 -7.57 -7.29
CA LYS A 188 -23.20 -8.37 -7.26
C LYS A 188 -22.96 -9.77 -6.76
N ILE A 189 -23.90 -10.30 -5.99
CA ILE A 189 -23.92 -11.71 -5.58
C ILE A 189 -25.32 -12.22 -5.83
N ASP A 190 -25.42 -13.35 -6.53
CA ASP A 190 -26.69 -13.99 -6.87
C ASP A 190 -27.70 -13.02 -7.54
N GLY A 191 -27.18 -12.04 -8.30
CA GLY A 191 -27.96 -11.00 -8.99
C GLY A 191 -28.25 -9.73 -8.18
N GLU A 192 -28.06 -9.75 -6.87
CA GLU A 192 -28.30 -8.62 -5.96
C GLU A 192 -27.05 -7.76 -5.80
N GLU A 193 -27.22 -6.44 -5.82
CA GLU A 193 -26.14 -5.48 -5.63
C GLU A 193 -25.78 -5.33 -4.15
N LEU A 194 -24.48 -5.34 -3.85
CA LEU A 194 -24.00 -5.11 -2.48
C LEU A 194 -23.97 -3.62 -2.17
N ASP A 195 -24.47 -3.26 -0.98
CA ASP A 195 -24.48 -1.86 -0.50
C ASP A 195 -23.08 -1.27 -0.32
N SER A 196 -22.10 -2.10 0.01
CA SER A 196 -20.72 -1.66 0.31
C SER A 196 -19.70 -2.78 0.12
N TYR A 197 -18.42 -2.43 0.27
CA TYR A 197 -17.33 -3.40 0.19
C TYR A 197 -17.46 -4.48 1.29
N PRO A 198 -17.52 -5.77 0.94
CA PRO A 198 -17.75 -6.83 1.92
C PRO A 198 -16.51 -7.07 2.79
N ALA A 199 -16.72 -7.30 4.08
CA ALA A 199 -15.64 -7.66 5.01
C ALA A 199 -15.25 -9.15 4.92
N ASP A 200 -16.15 -10.01 4.43
CA ASP A 200 -15.93 -11.45 4.29
C ASP A 200 -15.26 -11.76 2.94
N LEU A 201 -14.16 -12.51 3.00
CA LEU A 201 -13.39 -12.93 1.83
C LEU A 201 -14.16 -13.93 0.95
N ASP A 202 -14.99 -14.79 1.52
CA ASP A 202 -15.75 -15.78 0.75
C ASP A 202 -16.90 -15.11 -0.02
N ILE A 203 -17.42 -14.00 0.52
CA ILE A 203 -18.37 -13.13 -0.18
C ILE A 203 -17.64 -12.41 -1.32
N LEU A 204 -16.49 -11.79 -1.02
CA LEU A 204 -15.70 -11.07 -2.02
C LEU A 204 -15.21 -11.94 -3.18
N ASN A 205 -14.82 -13.20 -2.92
CA ASN A 205 -14.37 -14.13 -3.95
C ASN A 205 -15.50 -14.60 -4.88
N ARG A 206 -16.76 -14.56 -4.42
CA ARG A 206 -17.94 -14.92 -5.22
C ARG A 206 -18.61 -13.73 -5.87
N ALA A 207 -18.24 -12.50 -5.49
CA ALA A 207 -18.83 -11.29 -6.01
C ALA A 207 -18.47 -11.07 -7.49
N GLU A 208 -19.49 -10.84 -8.30
CA GLU A 208 -19.36 -10.40 -9.69
C GLU A 208 -19.16 -8.89 -9.73
N VAL A 209 -18.12 -8.45 -10.45
CA VAL A 209 -17.81 -7.02 -10.56
C VAL A 209 -18.57 -6.41 -11.74
N VAL A 210 -19.35 -5.37 -11.45
CA VAL A 210 -20.04 -4.57 -12.47
C VAL A 210 -19.14 -3.44 -12.93
N TYR A 211 -18.86 -3.40 -14.23
CA TYR A 211 -18.01 -2.40 -14.84
C TYR A 211 -18.80 -1.33 -15.59
N HIS A 212 -18.41 -0.07 -15.42
CA HIS A 212 -18.75 1.03 -16.31
C HIS A 212 -17.64 1.19 -17.35
N GLU A 213 -18.00 1.20 -18.63
CA GLU A 213 -17.06 1.39 -19.74
C GLU A 213 -17.06 2.85 -20.20
N MET A 214 -15.86 3.40 -20.37
CA MET A 214 -15.63 4.77 -20.85
C MET A 214 -14.67 4.73 -22.03
N PRO A 215 -14.77 5.68 -22.99
CA PRO A 215 -13.79 5.80 -24.04
C PRO A 215 -12.43 6.17 -23.44
N GLY A 216 -11.40 5.43 -23.83
CA GLY A 216 -10.02 5.84 -23.63
C GLY A 216 -9.63 6.96 -24.60
N TRP A 217 -8.42 7.48 -24.47
CA TRP A 217 -8.01 8.68 -25.19
C TRP A 217 -6.87 8.48 -26.19
N GLN A 218 -6.16 7.35 -26.17
CA GLN A 218 -5.14 6.97 -27.17
C GLN A 218 -4.11 8.08 -27.49
N ARG A 219 -3.80 8.93 -26.51
CA ARG A 219 -2.94 10.11 -26.65
C ARG A 219 -2.13 10.30 -25.37
N PRO A 220 -0.88 10.78 -25.47
CA PRO A 220 -0.06 10.98 -24.30
C PRO A 220 -0.65 12.09 -23.40
N THR A 221 -0.78 11.80 -22.11
CA THR A 221 -1.05 12.78 -21.05
C THR A 221 0.22 13.13 -20.27
N THR A 222 1.36 12.48 -20.61
CA THR A 222 2.64 12.71 -19.95
C THR A 222 3.05 14.19 -19.99
N ASN A 223 3.50 14.72 -18.87
CA ASN A 223 3.93 16.12 -18.71
C ASN A 223 2.84 17.18 -18.94
N ALA A 224 1.56 16.80 -19.03
CA ALA A 224 0.46 17.78 -18.98
C ALA A 224 0.56 18.57 -17.65
N ARG A 225 0.47 19.90 -17.74
CA ARG A 225 0.69 20.81 -16.60
C ARG A 225 -0.60 21.45 -16.11
N THR A 226 -1.57 21.62 -17.00
CA THR A 226 -2.89 22.15 -16.68
C THR A 226 -3.97 21.11 -16.91
N TYR A 227 -5.08 21.23 -16.19
CA TYR A 227 -6.22 20.32 -16.35
C TYR A 227 -6.75 20.31 -17.79
N TYR A 228 -6.71 21.46 -18.47
CA TYR A 228 -7.22 21.59 -19.84
C TYR A 228 -6.24 21.11 -20.92
N ASP A 229 -4.99 20.81 -20.55
CA ASP A 229 -4.06 20.11 -21.44
C ASP A 229 -4.47 18.64 -21.63
N LEU A 230 -5.26 18.08 -20.70
CA LEU A 230 -5.74 16.71 -20.78
C LEU A 230 -6.81 16.54 -21.87
N PRO A 231 -6.78 15.43 -22.62
CA PRO A 231 -7.85 15.07 -23.54
C PRO A 231 -9.21 15.08 -22.85
N LYS A 232 -10.27 15.42 -23.58
CA LYS A 232 -11.64 15.49 -23.03
C LYS A 232 -12.02 14.17 -22.33
N ALA A 233 -11.74 13.02 -22.95
CA ALA A 233 -12.04 11.72 -22.35
C ALA A 233 -11.29 11.46 -21.03
N ALA A 234 -10.05 11.94 -20.89
CA ALA A 234 -9.31 11.86 -19.62
C ALA A 234 -9.92 12.78 -18.54
N ARG A 235 -10.41 13.96 -18.94
CA ARG A 235 -11.15 14.86 -18.03
C ARG A 235 -12.49 14.26 -17.61
N ASP A 236 -13.24 13.70 -18.55
CA ASP A 236 -14.52 13.01 -18.28
C ASP A 236 -14.31 11.83 -17.31
N TYR A 237 -13.18 11.09 -17.44
CA TYR A 237 -12.79 10.04 -16.49
C TYR A 237 -12.56 10.56 -15.07
N VAL A 238 -11.81 11.67 -14.93
CA VAL A 238 -11.59 12.33 -13.63
C VAL A 238 -12.92 12.79 -13.02
N GLU A 239 -13.75 13.49 -13.80
CA GLU A 239 -15.05 14.01 -13.34
C GLU A 239 -16.01 12.89 -12.94
N TYR A 240 -15.98 11.75 -13.65
CA TYR A 240 -16.78 10.58 -13.30
C TYR A 240 -16.40 10.02 -11.92
N ILE A 241 -15.10 9.90 -11.64
CA ILE A 241 -14.62 9.44 -10.32
C ILE A 241 -15.05 10.42 -9.22
N GLU A 242 -14.91 11.73 -9.45
CA GLU A 242 -15.33 12.75 -8.49
C GLU A 242 -16.83 12.66 -8.18
N LYS A 243 -17.65 12.51 -9.23
CA LYS A 243 -19.10 12.39 -9.09
C LYS A 243 -19.50 11.13 -8.34
N PHE A 244 -18.82 10.01 -8.59
CA PHE A 244 -19.12 8.74 -7.94
C PHE A 244 -18.74 8.77 -6.45
N VAL A 245 -17.53 9.24 -6.12
CA VAL A 245 -17.01 9.23 -4.73
C VAL A 245 -17.54 10.42 -3.93
N GLY A 246 -17.98 11.49 -4.59
CA GLY A 246 -18.41 12.74 -3.94
C GLY A 246 -17.24 13.58 -3.41
N VAL A 247 -16.00 13.29 -3.83
CA VAL A 247 -14.79 13.97 -3.36
C VAL A 247 -13.99 14.49 -4.54
N LYS A 248 -13.50 15.73 -4.41
CA LYS A 248 -12.73 16.40 -5.45
C LYS A 248 -11.33 15.81 -5.62
N ILE A 249 -10.93 15.51 -6.84
CA ILE A 249 -9.57 15.17 -7.23
C ILE A 249 -8.77 16.46 -7.37
N LYS A 250 -7.94 16.76 -6.37
CA LYS A 250 -7.14 18.00 -6.35
C LYS A 250 -5.82 17.84 -7.09
N TYR A 251 -5.26 16.64 -7.10
CA TYR A 251 -3.96 16.35 -7.68
C TYR A 251 -4.10 15.24 -8.73
N ILE A 252 -3.47 15.42 -9.89
CA ILE A 252 -3.46 14.43 -10.98
C ILE A 252 -2.02 14.21 -11.43
N GLY A 253 -1.49 13.01 -11.19
CA GLY A 253 -0.15 12.62 -11.61
C GLY A 253 -0.11 12.24 -13.08
N THR A 254 0.75 12.90 -13.84
CA THR A 254 0.94 12.70 -15.29
C THR A 254 2.33 12.14 -15.63
N GLY A 255 3.02 11.57 -14.64
CA GLY A 255 4.31 10.93 -14.83
C GLY A 255 5.03 10.65 -13.51
N PRO A 256 6.22 10.04 -13.57
CA PRO A 256 7.02 9.72 -12.39
C PRO A 256 7.78 10.91 -11.80
N ASP A 257 8.00 11.96 -12.60
CA ASP A 257 8.78 13.12 -12.20
C ASP A 257 8.00 13.99 -11.19
N ARG A 258 8.73 14.67 -10.31
CA ARG A 258 8.14 15.54 -9.27
C ARG A 258 7.22 16.62 -9.84
N GLU A 259 7.59 17.17 -10.99
CA GLU A 259 6.86 18.25 -11.67
C GLU A 259 5.75 17.73 -12.59
N ALA A 260 5.64 16.40 -12.80
CA ALA A 260 4.60 15.77 -13.61
C ALA A 260 3.30 15.59 -12.79
N MET A 261 2.77 16.72 -12.31
CA MET A 261 1.61 16.79 -11.44
C MET A 261 0.75 18.01 -11.79
N ILE A 262 -0.52 17.79 -12.07
CA ILE A 262 -1.52 18.85 -12.23
C ILE A 262 -2.17 19.10 -10.87
N GLN A 263 -2.15 20.36 -10.43
CA GLN A 263 -2.90 20.81 -9.26
C GLN A 263 -4.15 21.58 -9.71
N ARG A 264 -5.32 21.12 -9.26
CA ARG A 264 -6.60 21.80 -9.46
C ARG A 264 -6.89 22.75 -8.29
N PRO A 265 -7.53 23.90 -8.56
CA PRO A 265 -7.93 24.85 -7.52
C PRO A 265 -8.89 24.19 -6.53
#